data_AF-A0AAU9NE33-F1
#
_entry.id   AF-A0AAU9NE33-F1
#
_cell.length_a   1.000
_cell.length_b   1.000
_cell.length_c   1.000
_cell.angle_alpha   90.00
_cell.angle_beta   90.00
_cell.angle_gamma   90.00
#
_symmetry.space_group_name_H-M   'P 1'
#
loop_
_entity.id
_entity.type
_entity.pdbx_description
1 polymer ?
#
loop_
_entity_poly.entity_id
_entity_poly.type
_entity_poly.pdbx_seq_one_letter_code
_entity_poly.pdbx_strand_id
1 'polypeptide(L)'
;MFESTRSIMSWLGDCGKVIPVKNNPVQWTTPLRLHVVQPYRKLGGHLITTSLQVLTLQRETDKVMVKRQRTSFPPNFVHSLDGSHMMMTAIACKEVGLSFAAMKNPNSTLLRSKWSPIPIPYRTILEPKGQDIDYINIAHSHLLHSDWAKLDKILTKSNSLRVKHILLKLQNDYVISLKLFKRIELHNPSLLTLETIPSSSTSSPRIVNLCQLNPF
;
A
#
# COMPACT_ATOMS: atom_id res chain seq x y z
N MET A 1 6.07 -0.67 27.34
CA MET A 1 6.37 -0.43 25.91
C MET A 1 5.19 0.33 25.30
N PHE A 2 5.41 1.50 24.69
CA PHE A 2 4.41 2.46 24.15
C PHE A 2 3.47 3.13 25.18
N GLU A 3 4.03 3.86 26.14
CA GLU A 3 3.25 4.61 27.15
C GLU A 3 2.60 5.87 26.56
N SER A 4 3.34 6.59 25.70
CA SER A 4 2.88 7.79 25.00
C SER A 4 1.71 7.50 24.06
N THR A 5 1.83 6.45 23.23
CA THR A 5 0.77 6.03 22.29
C THR A 5 -0.51 5.67 23.02
N ARG A 6 -0.41 4.96 24.16
CA ARG A 6 -1.56 4.61 24.99
C ARG A 6 -2.22 5.83 25.61
N SER A 7 -1.42 6.79 26.06
CA SER A 7 -1.92 8.05 26.61
C SER A 7 -2.71 8.84 25.56
N ILE A 8 -2.20 8.94 24.33
CA ILE A 8 -2.88 9.62 23.21
C ILE A 8 -4.18 8.89 22.84
N MET A 9 -4.16 7.55 22.74
CA MET A 9 -5.36 6.76 22.46
C MET A 9 -6.42 6.92 23.56
N SER A 10 -6.02 6.99 24.83
CA SER A 10 -6.93 7.27 25.94
C SER A 10 -7.55 8.64 25.81
N TRP A 11 -6.74 9.67 25.56
CA TRP A 11 -7.19 11.05 25.38
C TRP A 11 -8.18 11.19 24.21
N LEU A 12 -7.89 10.55 23.06
CA LEU A 12 -8.83 10.48 21.94
C LEU A 12 -10.12 9.77 22.35
N GLY A 13 -10.03 8.65 23.08
CA GLY A 13 -11.19 7.95 23.61
C GLY A 13 -12.06 8.82 24.52
N ASP A 14 -11.46 9.67 25.35
CA ASP A 14 -12.17 10.60 26.23
C ASP A 14 -12.86 11.72 25.44
N CYS A 15 -12.20 12.25 24.41
CA CYS A 15 -12.83 13.18 23.46
C CYS A 15 -14.04 12.55 22.76
N GLY A 16 -13.90 11.30 22.30
CA GLY A 16 -14.97 10.52 21.68
C GLY A 16 -16.11 10.14 22.64
N LYS A 17 -15.94 10.35 23.96
CA LYS A 17 -16.99 10.23 24.97
C LYS A 17 -17.75 11.53 25.17
N VAL A 18 -17.07 12.68 25.18
CA VAL A 18 -17.67 13.99 25.50
C VAL A 18 -18.46 14.57 24.31
N ILE A 19 -17.94 14.46 23.09
CA ILE A 19 -18.56 15.07 21.90
C ILE A 19 -19.97 14.51 21.62
N PRO A 20 -20.20 13.18 21.65
CA PRO A 20 -21.51 12.61 21.37
C PRO A 20 -22.58 12.89 22.43
N VAL A 21 -22.22 13.41 23.61
CA VAL A 21 -23.19 13.78 24.66
C VAL A 21 -24.16 14.86 24.16
N LYS A 22 -23.67 15.78 23.32
CA LYS A 22 -24.49 16.82 22.66
C LYS A 22 -25.19 16.31 21.39
N ASN A 23 -25.22 15.00 21.17
CA ASN A 23 -25.69 14.35 19.94
C ASN A 23 -24.96 14.79 18.65
N ASN A 24 -23.73 15.28 18.79
CA ASN A 24 -22.88 15.63 17.65
C ASN A 24 -21.94 14.47 17.31
N PRO A 25 -21.75 14.12 16.02
CA PRO A 25 -20.75 13.14 15.64
C PRO A 25 -19.35 13.71 15.89
N VAL A 26 -18.39 12.82 16.14
CA VAL A 26 -16.98 13.23 16.20
C VAL A 26 -16.54 13.63 14.80
N GLN A 27 -15.93 14.80 14.70
CA GLN A 27 -15.42 15.36 13.46
C GLN A 27 -14.09 16.07 13.69
N TRP A 28 -13.22 16.02 12.68
CA TRP A 28 -11.94 16.73 12.69
C TRP A 28 -11.56 17.14 11.27
N THR A 29 -10.52 17.95 11.16
CA THR A 29 -9.96 18.39 9.89
C THR A 29 -8.55 17.83 9.77
N THR A 30 -8.25 17.17 8.65
CA THR A 30 -6.90 16.65 8.39
C THR A 30 -5.93 17.76 7.99
N PRO A 31 -4.60 17.53 8.01
CA PRO A 31 -3.62 18.50 7.53
C PRO A 31 -3.85 18.97 6.08
N LEU A 32 -4.49 18.14 5.26
CA LEU A 32 -4.91 18.47 3.89
C LEU A 32 -6.25 19.21 3.81
N ARG A 33 -6.75 19.75 4.93
CA ARG A 33 -8.04 20.44 5.04
C ARG A 33 -9.25 19.60 4.68
N LEU A 34 -9.13 18.26 4.76
CA LEU A 34 -10.27 17.37 4.56
C LEU A 34 -11.06 17.27 5.86
N HIS A 35 -12.35 17.62 5.81
CA HIS A 35 -13.25 17.41 6.93
C HIS A 35 -13.67 15.93 6.99
N VAL A 36 -13.36 15.29 8.11
CA VAL A 36 -13.69 13.88 8.36
C VAL A 36 -14.73 13.83 9.48
N VAL A 37 -15.84 13.16 9.23
CA VAL A 37 -16.94 12.96 10.18
C VAL A 37 -17.18 11.47 10.35
N GLN A 38 -17.28 10.99 11.59
CA GLN A 38 -17.56 9.59 11.87
C GLN A 38 -19.04 9.25 11.67
N PRO A 39 -19.40 8.33 10.74
CA PRO A 39 -20.79 8.02 10.38
C PRO A 39 -21.41 6.98 11.34
N TYR A 40 -21.16 7.09 12.65
CA TYR A 40 -21.70 6.15 13.64
C TYR A 40 -22.97 6.70 14.27
N ARG A 41 -24.10 6.47 13.60
CA ARG A 41 -25.46 6.78 14.05
C ARG A 41 -26.25 5.50 14.32
N LYS A 42 -27.27 5.58 15.17
CA LYS A 42 -28.15 4.46 15.46
C LYS A 42 -28.99 4.16 14.22
N LEU A 43 -29.13 2.88 13.89
CA LEU A 43 -29.99 2.43 12.82
C LEU A 43 -31.40 2.20 13.39
N GLY A 44 -32.40 2.78 12.73
CA GLY A 44 -33.81 2.56 13.00
C GLY A 44 -34.42 1.66 11.94
N GLY A 45 -35.33 0.78 12.36
CA GLY A 45 -36.15 0.00 11.42
C GLY A 45 -37.25 0.89 10.83
N HIS A 46 -37.39 0.86 9.51
CA HIS A 46 -38.47 1.52 8.78
C HIS A 46 -39.23 0.47 7.98
N LEU A 47 -40.49 0.27 8.31
CA LEU A 47 -41.37 -0.65 7.61
C LEU A 47 -41.99 0.06 6.41
N ILE A 48 -41.79 -0.49 5.21
CA ILE A 48 -42.40 -0.03 3.98
C ILE A 48 -43.39 -1.10 3.54
N THR A 49 -44.68 -0.79 3.65
CA THR A 49 -45.74 -1.63 3.12
C THR A 49 -45.78 -1.47 1.60
N THR A 50 -45.62 -2.56 0.87
CA THR A 50 -45.83 -2.64 -0.57
C THR A 50 -47.04 -3.52 -0.84
N SER A 51 -47.57 -3.50 -2.08
CA SER A 51 -48.73 -4.32 -2.46
C SER A 51 -48.48 -5.83 -2.34
N LEU A 52 -47.21 -6.28 -2.28
CA LEU A 52 -46.84 -7.69 -2.17
C LEU A 52 -46.44 -8.09 -0.75
N GLN A 53 -45.78 -7.21 0.01
CA GLN A 53 -45.28 -7.49 1.35
C GLN A 53 -44.83 -6.23 2.10
N VAL A 54 -44.59 -6.37 3.41
CA VAL A 54 -43.96 -5.32 4.24
C VAL A 54 -42.46 -5.54 4.28
N LEU A 55 -41.68 -4.57 3.78
CA LEU A 55 -40.22 -4.59 3.80
C LEU A 55 -39.69 -3.84 5.02
N THR A 56 -38.77 -4.45 5.77
CA THR A 56 -38.04 -3.74 6.86
C THR A 56 -36.72 -3.20 6.32
N LEU A 57 -36.63 -1.89 6.16
CA LEU A 57 -35.38 -1.22 5.81
C LEU A 57 -34.69 -0.68 7.06
N GLN A 58 -33.35 -0.65 7.04
CA GLN A 58 -32.58 0.08 8.03
C GLN A 58 -32.31 1.49 7.53
N ARG A 59 -32.75 2.50 8.29
CA ARG A 59 -32.48 3.90 8.05
C ARG A 59 -31.63 4.46 9.17
N GLU A 60 -30.65 5.29 8.86
CA GLU A 60 -29.91 6.04 9.88
C GLU A 60 -30.86 7.00 10.62
N THR A 61 -30.77 7.01 11.94
CA THR A 61 -31.48 7.97 12.79
C THR A 61 -30.56 9.13 13.15
N ASP A 62 -31.12 10.24 13.61
CA ASP A 62 -30.34 11.40 14.07
C ASP A 62 -29.57 11.15 15.38
N LYS A 63 -29.76 10.00 16.02
CA LYS A 63 -29.12 9.67 17.30
C LYS A 63 -27.72 9.07 17.09
N VAL A 64 -26.71 9.70 17.68
CA VAL A 64 -25.32 9.24 17.58
C VAL A 64 -25.05 8.02 18.48
N MET A 65 -24.22 7.07 18.01
CA MET A 65 -23.79 5.90 18.78
C MET A 65 -22.52 6.19 19.59
N VAL A 66 -22.67 6.70 20.80
CA VAL A 66 -21.54 7.08 21.70
C VAL A 66 -20.47 5.99 21.83
N LYS A 67 -20.89 4.73 22.05
CA LYS A 67 -19.94 3.60 22.22
C LYS A 67 -19.05 3.41 20.99
N ARG A 68 -19.63 3.43 19.79
CA ARG A 68 -18.87 3.24 18.53
C ARG A 68 -18.00 4.45 18.20
N GLN A 69 -18.50 5.66 18.41
CA GLN A 69 -17.72 6.90 18.26
C GLN A 69 -16.43 6.83 19.08
N ARG A 70 -16.53 6.52 20.38
CA ARG A 70 -15.38 6.36 21.28
C ARG A 70 -14.38 5.31 20.81
N THR A 71 -14.84 4.09 20.51
CA THR A 71 -13.93 2.97 20.18
C THR A 71 -13.27 3.13 18.82
N SER A 72 -13.96 3.77 17.87
CA SER A 72 -13.49 3.91 16.49
C SER A 72 -12.74 5.21 16.24
N PHE A 73 -12.75 6.18 17.16
CA PHE A 73 -12.05 7.45 16.96
C PHE A 73 -10.53 7.31 16.88
N PRO A 74 -9.83 6.65 17.83
CA PRO A 74 -8.38 6.48 17.73
C PRO A 74 -7.89 5.85 16.42
N PRO A 75 -8.42 4.70 15.94
CA PRO A 75 -7.96 4.11 14.69
C PRO A 75 -8.32 4.95 13.46
N ASN A 76 -9.50 5.59 13.43
CA ASN A 76 -9.90 6.42 12.29
C ASN A 76 -9.06 7.70 12.18
N PHE A 77 -8.66 8.28 13.33
CA PHE A 77 -7.77 9.44 13.35
C PHE A 77 -6.41 9.11 12.74
N VAL A 78 -5.78 8.00 13.17
CA VAL A 78 -4.49 7.53 12.60
C VAL A 78 -4.64 7.22 11.11
N HIS A 79 -5.68 6.50 10.69
CA HIS A 79 -5.92 6.24 9.26
C HIS A 79 -6.10 7.51 8.42
N SER A 80 -6.69 8.57 8.99
CA SER A 80 -6.81 9.85 8.29
C SER A 80 -5.47 10.57 8.12
N LEU A 81 -4.56 10.40 9.08
CA LEU A 81 -3.19 10.90 8.99
C LEU A 81 -2.39 10.10 7.97
N ASP A 82 -2.48 8.77 7.98
CA ASP A 82 -1.83 7.92 6.98
C ASP A 82 -2.27 8.26 5.56
N GLY A 83 -3.58 8.47 5.35
CA GLY A 83 -4.12 8.89 4.06
C GLY A 83 -3.66 10.28 3.64
N SER A 84 -3.54 11.22 4.60
CA SER A 84 -3.01 12.56 4.32
C SER A 84 -1.54 12.51 3.96
N HIS A 85 -0.74 11.74 4.70
CA HIS A 85 0.67 11.51 4.41
C HIS A 85 0.86 10.90 3.03
N MET A 86 0.13 9.83 2.72
CA MET A 86 0.16 9.17 1.41
C MET A 86 -0.16 10.14 0.26
N MET A 87 -1.14 11.02 0.44
CA MET A 87 -1.47 12.03 -0.57
C MET A 87 -0.39 13.12 -0.69
N MET A 88 0.19 13.59 0.42
CA MET A 88 1.32 14.53 0.39
C MET A 88 2.53 13.92 -0.33
N THR A 89 2.84 12.64 -0.06
CA THR A 89 3.87 11.89 -0.78
C THR A 89 3.55 11.80 -2.27
N ALA A 90 2.29 11.50 -2.63
CA ALA A 90 1.89 11.43 -4.04
C ALA A 90 2.07 12.78 -4.77
N ILE A 91 1.76 13.90 -4.10
CA ILE A 91 1.97 15.26 -4.63
C ILE A 91 3.46 15.52 -4.84
N ALA A 92 4.29 15.25 -3.83
CA ALA A 92 5.75 15.42 -3.93
C ALA A 92 6.36 14.53 -5.04
N CYS A 93 5.90 13.28 -5.17
CA CYS A 93 6.29 12.41 -6.28
C CYS A 93 5.92 13.02 -7.63
N LYS A 94 4.69 13.55 -7.77
CA LYS A 94 4.23 14.18 -9.01
C LYS A 94 5.05 15.42 -9.37
N GLU A 95 5.42 16.25 -8.40
CA GLU A 95 6.26 17.45 -8.62
C GLU A 95 7.65 17.10 -9.16
N VAL A 96 8.18 15.93 -8.77
CA VAL A 96 9.47 15.40 -9.26
C VAL A 96 9.30 14.53 -10.52
N GLY A 97 8.08 14.42 -11.08
CA GLY A 97 7.80 13.64 -12.29
C GLY A 97 7.73 12.12 -12.06
N LEU A 98 7.50 11.69 -10.82
CA LEU A 98 7.41 10.28 -10.42
C LEU A 98 5.95 9.81 -10.36
N SER A 99 5.68 8.64 -10.92
CA SER A 99 4.38 7.96 -10.82
C SER A 99 4.25 7.25 -9.47
N PHE A 100 3.26 7.63 -8.67
CA PHE A 100 2.98 7.05 -7.36
C PHE A 100 1.73 6.17 -7.39
N ALA A 101 1.82 4.94 -6.87
CA ALA A 101 0.69 4.04 -6.67
C ALA A 101 0.74 3.46 -5.25
N ALA A 102 -0.31 3.71 -4.46
CA ALA A 102 -0.43 3.17 -3.12
C ALA A 102 -1.52 2.09 -3.05
N MET A 103 -1.20 0.95 -2.46
CA MET A 103 -2.11 -0.15 -2.21
C MET A 103 -2.30 -0.29 -0.70
N LYS A 104 -3.56 -0.18 -0.23
CA LYS A 104 -3.91 -0.52 1.15
C LYS A 104 -4.02 -2.04 1.26
N ASN A 105 -3.51 -2.62 2.36
CA ASN A 105 -3.49 -4.07 2.60
C ASN A 105 -4.86 -4.71 2.29
N PRO A 106 -4.93 -5.71 1.38
CA PRO A 106 -6.20 -6.30 0.93
C PRO A 106 -7.00 -7.01 2.03
N ASN A 107 -6.42 -7.23 3.20
CA ASN A 107 -7.06 -7.96 4.30
C ASN A 107 -8.00 -7.09 5.18
N SER A 108 -8.20 -5.81 4.88
CA SER A 108 -9.15 -4.97 5.62
C SER A 108 -10.60 -5.31 5.23
N THR A 109 -11.38 -5.79 6.20
CA THR A 109 -12.69 -6.44 6.05
C THR A 109 -13.83 -5.54 5.52
N LEU A 110 -13.56 -4.26 5.22
CA LEU A 110 -14.57 -3.24 4.90
C LEU A 110 -14.84 -3.05 3.40
N LEU A 111 -14.20 -3.83 2.52
CA LEU A 111 -14.25 -3.62 1.06
C LEU A 111 -14.61 -4.87 0.27
N ARG A 112 -15.36 -5.82 0.84
CA ARG A 112 -15.67 -7.09 0.15
C ARG A 112 -16.89 -7.04 -0.79
N SER A 113 -17.76 -6.02 -0.77
CA SER A 113 -19.07 -6.15 -1.43
C SER A 113 -19.41 -5.23 -2.60
N LYS A 114 -18.50 -4.37 -3.09
CA LYS A 114 -18.73 -3.61 -4.34
C LYS A 114 -17.48 -2.97 -4.95
N TRP A 115 -16.36 -3.69 -4.91
CA TRP A 115 -15.19 -3.31 -5.71
C TRP A 115 -15.31 -3.96 -7.08
N SER A 116 -15.64 -3.16 -8.10
CA SER A 116 -15.26 -3.46 -9.48
C SER A 116 -13.92 -2.74 -9.69
N PRO A 117 -12.77 -3.44 -9.58
CA PRO A 117 -11.50 -2.81 -9.82
C PRO A 117 -11.51 -2.28 -11.26
N ILE A 118 -11.13 -1.01 -11.44
CA ILE A 118 -10.56 -0.60 -12.72
C ILE A 118 -9.39 -1.57 -12.94
N PRO A 119 -9.34 -2.32 -14.05
CA PRO A 119 -8.26 -3.27 -14.28
C PRO A 119 -6.96 -2.48 -14.44
N ILE A 120 -6.25 -2.29 -13.33
CA ILE A 120 -4.84 -1.96 -13.37
C ILE A 120 -4.20 -3.17 -14.04
N PRO A 121 -3.50 -3.00 -15.18
CA PRO A 121 -2.91 -4.12 -15.89
C PRO A 121 -2.06 -4.91 -14.91
N TYR A 122 -2.46 -6.16 -14.67
CA TYR A 122 -1.80 -7.12 -13.80
C TYR A 122 -0.30 -7.12 -14.13
N ARG A 123 0.53 -6.47 -13.30
CA ARG A 123 1.96 -6.72 -13.28
C ARG A 123 2.21 -7.99 -12.45
N THR A 124 1.70 -9.12 -12.90
CA THR A 124 2.25 -10.42 -12.51
C THR A 124 3.58 -10.52 -13.23
N ILE A 125 4.69 -10.48 -12.48
CA ILE A 125 5.99 -10.89 -13.03
C ILE A 125 5.77 -12.31 -13.54
N LEU A 126 5.95 -12.54 -14.85
CA LEU A 126 5.73 -13.86 -15.45
C LEU A 126 6.55 -14.90 -14.70
N GLU A 127 5.92 -16.02 -14.33
CA GLU A 127 6.63 -17.12 -13.68
C GLU A 127 7.67 -17.71 -14.66
N PRO A 128 8.92 -17.92 -14.22
CA PRO A 128 9.97 -18.44 -15.07
C PRO A 128 9.69 -19.91 -15.37
N LYS A 129 9.82 -20.31 -16.64
CA LYS A 129 9.60 -21.69 -17.09
C LYS A 129 10.82 -22.22 -17.84
N GLY A 130 11.09 -23.52 -17.70
CA GLY A 130 12.19 -24.21 -18.40
C GLY A 130 13.58 -23.64 -18.09
N GLN A 131 14.34 -23.29 -19.12
CA GLN A 131 15.73 -22.83 -18.97
C GLN A 131 15.89 -21.61 -18.04
N ASP A 132 14.86 -20.78 -17.92
CA ASP A 132 14.89 -19.59 -17.05
C ASP A 132 14.89 -19.97 -15.56
N ILE A 133 14.11 -20.99 -15.15
CA ILE A 133 14.07 -21.42 -13.75
C ILE A 133 15.39 -22.07 -13.32
N ASP A 134 15.99 -22.87 -14.20
CA ASP A 134 17.28 -23.51 -13.93
C ASP A 134 18.39 -22.47 -13.77
N TYR A 135 18.39 -21.46 -14.63
CA TYR A 135 19.31 -20.33 -14.55
C TYR A 135 19.17 -19.58 -13.20
N ILE A 136 17.94 -19.26 -12.81
CA ILE A 136 17.66 -18.56 -11.54
C ILE A 136 18.12 -19.40 -10.35
N ASN A 137 17.86 -20.72 -10.39
CA ASN A 137 18.26 -21.64 -9.33
C ASN A 137 19.79 -21.78 -9.22
N ILE A 138 20.49 -21.92 -10.34
CA ILE A 138 21.96 -22.03 -10.35
C ILE A 138 22.60 -20.72 -9.89
N ALA A 139 22.09 -19.58 -10.36
CA ALA A 139 22.56 -18.28 -9.91
C ALA A 139 22.37 -18.11 -8.40
N HIS A 140 21.17 -18.41 -7.91
CA HIS A 140 20.83 -18.28 -6.50
C HIS A 140 21.65 -19.23 -5.60
N SER A 141 21.62 -20.53 -5.88
CA SER A 141 22.18 -21.54 -4.98
C SER A 141 23.70 -21.71 -5.11
N HIS A 142 24.26 -21.56 -6.31
CA HIS A 142 25.67 -21.90 -6.56
C HIS A 142 26.57 -20.69 -6.78
N LEU A 143 26.08 -19.58 -7.34
CA LEU A 143 26.96 -18.50 -7.81
C LEU A 143 27.00 -17.29 -6.88
N LEU A 144 25.86 -16.88 -6.31
CA LEU A 144 25.80 -15.73 -5.39
C LEU A 144 26.63 -15.91 -4.12
N HIS A 145 26.76 -17.15 -3.65
CA HIS A 145 27.46 -17.47 -2.42
C HIS A 145 28.90 -17.98 -2.62
N SER A 146 29.34 -18.26 -3.86
CA SER A 146 30.67 -18.84 -4.11
C SER A 146 31.55 -18.05 -5.08
N ASP A 147 31.04 -17.68 -6.26
CA ASP A 147 31.88 -17.21 -7.38
C ASP A 147 31.19 -16.11 -8.19
N TRP A 148 31.45 -14.87 -7.77
CA TRP A 148 30.90 -13.66 -8.39
C TRP A 148 31.45 -13.41 -9.80
N ALA A 149 32.66 -13.87 -10.13
CA ALA A 149 33.25 -13.68 -11.45
C ALA A 149 32.53 -14.52 -12.52
N LYS A 150 32.06 -15.72 -12.16
CA LYS A 150 31.20 -16.54 -13.03
C LYS A 150 29.79 -15.96 -13.13
N LEU A 151 29.27 -15.40 -12.04
CA LEU A 151 27.98 -14.71 -12.04
C LEU A 151 27.97 -13.51 -13.00
N ASP A 152 29.03 -12.70 -13.04
CA ASP A 152 29.15 -11.57 -13.96
C ASP A 152 29.08 -12.02 -15.44
N LYS A 153 29.75 -13.11 -15.80
CA LYS A 153 29.70 -13.68 -17.17
C LYS A 153 28.30 -14.18 -17.56
N ILE A 154 27.52 -14.57 -16.57
CA ILE A 154 26.16 -15.07 -16.73
C ILE A 154 25.19 -13.90 -16.81
N LEU A 155 25.39 -12.85 -15.99
CA LEU A 155 24.62 -11.61 -15.97
C LEU A 155 24.69 -10.82 -17.28
N THR A 156 25.82 -10.82 -17.97
CA THR A 156 25.96 -10.15 -19.28
C THR A 156 25.05 -10.73 -20.36
N LYS A 157 24.61 -11.98 -20.22
CA LYS A 157 23.64 -12.66 -21.11
C LYS A 157 22.26 -12.82 -20.48
N SER A 158 22.01 -12.18 -19.33
CA SER A 158 20.74 -12.31 -18.61
C SER A 158 19.66 -11.39 -19.18
N ASN A 159 18.40 -11.71 -18.89
CA ASN A 159 17.25 -10.88 -19.21
C ASN A 159 16.69 -10.26 -17.92
N SER A 160 15.89 -9.19 -18.06
CA SER A 160 15.30 -8.49 -16.91
C SER A 160 14.44 -9.42 -16.04
N LEU A 161 13.80 -10.42 -16.64
CA LEU A 161 12.99 -11.42 -15.94
C LEU A 161 13.81 -12.28 -14.98
N ARG A 162 14.93 -12.87 -15.44
CA ARG A 162 15.83 -13.71 -14.62
C ARG A 162 16.41 -12.92 -13.46
N VAL A 163 16.86 -11.70 -13.70
CA VAL A 163 17.42 -10.81 -12.67
C VAL A 163 16.37 -10.48 -11.60
N LYS A 164 15.14 -10.16 -12.01
CA LYS A 164 14.02 -9.90 -11.08
C LYS A 164 13.72 -11.11 -10.21
N HIS A 165 13.68 -12.30 -10.78
CA HIS A 165 13.41 -13.52 -10.02
C HIS A 165 14.57 -13.92 -9.10
N ILE A 166 15.82 -13.65 -9.48
CA ILE A 166 16.97 -13.83 -8.58
C ILE A 166 16.84 -12.88 -7.37
N LEU A 167 16.52 -11.60 -7.60
CA LEU A 167 16.31 -10.64 -6.51
C LEU A 167 15.12 -11.02 -5.62
N LEU A 168 14.02 -11.52 -6.19
CA LEU A 168 12.88 -12.02 -5.42
C LEU A 168 13.25 -13.22 -4.54
N LYS A 169 14.08 -14.15 -5.03
CA LYS A 169 14.56 -15.27 -4.21
C LYS A 169 15.45 -14.82 -3.05
N LEU A 170 16.21 -13.73 -3.24
CA LEU A 170 17.08 -13.14 -2.22
C LEU A 170 16.36 -12.20 -1.24
N GLN A 171 15.03 -12.11 -1.28
CA GLN A 171 14.26 -11.17 -0.44
C GLN A 171 14.57 -11.26 1.07
N ASN A 172 15.10 -12.39 1.53
CA ASN A 172 15.50 -12.61 2.93
C ASN A 172 16.97 -12.26 3.23
N ASP A 173 17.80 -12.03 2.22
CA ASP A 173 19.24 -11.73 2.34
C ASP A 173 19.57 -10.35 1.76
N TYR A 174 19.46 -9.33 2.62
CA TYR A 174 19.62 -7.93 2.24
C TYR A 174 21.05 -7.58 1.78
N VAL A 175 22.09 -8.17 2.39
CA VAL A 175 23.50 -7.88 2.08
C VAL A 175 23.84 -8.31 0.64
N ILE A 176 23.44 -9.54 0.30
CA ILE A 176 23.70 -10.14 -1.02
C ILE A 176 22.84 -9.47 -2.08
N SER A 177 21.58 -9.17 -1.76
CA SER A 177 20.69 -8.41 -2.64
C SER A 177 21.26 -7.05 -3.01
N LEU A 178 21.75 -6.30 -2.02
CA LEU A 178 22.35 -4.98 -2.25
C LEU A 178 23.64 -5.07 -3.07
N LYS A 179 24.47 -6.07 -2.79
CA LYS A 179 25.72 -6.31 -3.53
C LYS A 179 25.44 -6.66 -4.98
N LEU A 180 24.47 -7.55 -5.22
CA LEU A 180 24.01 -7.92 -6.56
C LEU A 180 23.42 -6.70 -7.30
N PHE A 181 22.57 -5.92 -6.63
CA PHE A 181 21.94 -4.74 -7.19
C PHE A 181 22.97 -3.71 -7.68
N LYS A 182 23.92 -3.34 -6.82
CA LYS A 182 25.03 -2.41 -7.18
C LYS A 182 25.89 -2.95 -8.32
N ARG A 183 26.08 -4.27 -8.40
CA ARG A 183 26.86 -4.92 -9.45
C ARG A 183 26.13 -4.88 -10.80
N ILE A 184 24.82 -5.13 -10.82
CA ILE A 184 24.00 -5.05 -12.03
C ILE A 184 23.93 -3.61 -12.55
N GLU A 185 23.82 -2.63 -11.66
CA GLU A 185 23.83 -1.20 -12.00
C GLU A 185 25.13 -0.80 -12.73
N LEU A 186 26.28 -1.35 -12.33
CA LEU A 186 27.58 -1.10 -12.96
C LEU A 186 27.73 -1.75 -14.35
N HIS A 187 27.14 -2.93 -14.57
CA HIS A 187 27.37 -3.72 -15.78
C HIS A 187 26.27 -3.55 -16.84
N ASN A 188 25.00 -3.49 -16.44
CA ASN A 188 23.89 -3.31 -17.36
C ASN A 188 22.64 -2.73 -16.66
N PRO A 189 22.51 -1.40 -16.59
CA PRO A 189 21.41 -0.74 -15.88
C PRO A 189 20.03 -1.02 -16.51
N SER A 190 19.99 -1.42 -17.80
CA SER A 190 18.72 -1.75 -18.50
C SER A 190 18.03 -3.01 -17.97
N LEU A 191 18.76 -3.90 -17.30
CA LEU A 191 18.20 -5.12 -16.70
C LEU A 191 17.35 -4.82 -15.46
N LEU A 192 17.60 -3.68 -14.81
CA LEU A 192 16.83 -3.17 -13.68
C LEU A 192 15.62 -2.33 -14.13
N THR A 193 15.58 -1.95 -15.41
CA THR A 193 14.46 -1.19 -15.98
C THR A 193 13.24 -2.09 -16.09
N LEU A 194 12.10 -1.59 -15.61
CA LEU A 194 10.80 -2.18 -15.93
C LEU A 194 10.63 -2.03 -17.44
N GLU A 195 10.69 -3.11 -18.21
CA GLU A 195 10.27 -3.09 -19.62
C GLU A 195 8.84 -2.53 -19.68
N THR A 196 8.74 -1.26 -20.09
CA THR A 196 7.55 -0.70 -20.70
C THR A 196 7.51 -1.25 -22.11
N ILE A 197 6.46 -2.02 -22.42
CA ILE A 197 6.03 -2.23 -23.80
C ILE A 197 5.98 -0.83 -24.45
N PRO A 198 6.61 -0.62 -25.61
CA PRO A 198 6.76 0.73 -26.17
C PRO A 198 5.39 1.22 -26.66
N SER A 199 4.73 2.07 -25.89
CA SER A 199 3.84 3.08 -26.46
C SER A 199 4.67 4.33 -26.70
N SER A 200 4.62 4.78 -27.94
CA SER A 200 5.20 6.00 -28.50
C SER A 200 5.32 7.20 -27.54
N SER A 201 6.36 8.00 -27.82
CA SER A 201 6.70 9.34 -27.28
C SER A 201 7.56 9.40 -26.00
N THR A 202 8.86 9.49 -26.26
CA THR A 202 9.83 10.42 -25.64
C THR A 202 9.53 10.96 -24.23
N SER A 203 10.10 10.33 -23.21
CA SER A 203 10.95 10.99 -22.21
C SER A 203 11.53 9.93 -21.27
N SER A 204 12.84 9.99 -21.06
CA SER A 204 13.61 9.03 -20.27
C SER A 204 13.19 9.08 -18.80
N PRO A 205 12.70 7.98 -18.19
CA PRO A 205 12.49 7.92 -16.75
C PRO A 205 13.83 7.59 -16.07
N ARG A 206 14.40 8.59 -15.39
CA ARG A 206 15.52 8.39 -14.44
C ARG A 206 14.95 7.90 -13.11
N ILE A 207 15.44 6.76 -12.62
CA ILE A 207 15.04 6.14 -11.35
C ILE A 207 16.03 6.54 -10.26
N VAL A 208 15.55 6.98 -9.10
CA VAL A 208 16.34 7.02 -7.86
C VAL A 208 15.52 6.50 -6.66
N ASN A 209 16.09 5.46 -6.04
CA ASN A 209 16.04 4.98 -4.64
C ASN A 209 14.71 4.82 -3.88
N LEU A 210 14.25 3.56 -3.77
CA LEU A 210 13.36 3.08 -2.70
C LEU A 210 14.06 2.84 -1.35
N CYS A 211 15.39 3.04 -1.25
CA CYS A 211 16.18 2.72 -0.04
C CYS A 211 16.79 3.94 0.70
N GLN A 212 16.38 5.18 0.39
CA GLN A 212 16.84 6.37 1.12
C GLN A 212 15.82 6.95 2.11
N LEU A 213 14.72 6.24 2.38
CA LEU A 213 13.78 6.65 3.43
C LEU A 213 13.96 5.79 4.67
N ASN A 214 14.95 6.18 5.48
CA ASN A 214 15.09 5.89 6.90
C ASN A 214 15.78 7.12 7.52
N PRO A 215 15.68 7.37 8.84
CA PRO A 215 14.52 7.28 9.71
C PRO A 215 14.38 8.59 10.53
N PHE A 216 13.18 9.16 10.65
CA PHE A 216 12.82 10.10 11.71
C PHE A 216 11.35 9.92 12.07
#